data_AF-A0AAD1VUP1-F1
#
_entry.id   AF-A0AAD1VUP1-F1
#
_cell.length_a   1.000
_cell.length_b   1.000
_cell.length_c   1.000
_cell.angle_alpha   90.00
_cell.angle_beta   90.00
_cell.angle_gamma   90.00
#
_symmetry.space_group_name_H-M   'P 1'
#
loop_
_entity.id
_entity.type
_entity.pdbx_description
1 polymer ?
#
loop_
_entity_poly.entity_id
_entity_poly.type
_entity_poly.pdbx_seq_one_letter_code
_entity_poly.pdbx_strand_id
1 'polypeptide(L)'
;MQRALLKVLVMATGHYRKKGDMKLENLRFLSSRQALADLAHFQTVLNQDLGLSGRKWVVFGGSYPGSLAAWYRMKYPHLAYVAVASSAPVNAVVNFPEYLEVVQASLASLARNRSTCPKTMKVAFDSLIQLLAYKENYEKLTEHFRLDV
;
A
#
# COMPACT_ATOMS: atom_id res chain seq x y z
N MET A 1 -35.36 -12.13 -18.00
CA MET A 1 -33.96 -12.22 -17.54
C MET A 1 -33.64 -11.01 -16.69
N GLN A 2 -33.44 -11.16 -15.37
CA GLN A 2 -32.97 -10.06 -14.53
C GLN A 2 -31.49 -9.82 -14.82
N ARG A 3 -31.14 -8.63 -15.32
CA ARG A 3 -29.74 -8.20 -15.44
C ARG A 3 -29.13 -8.23 -14.04
N ALA A 4 -28.13 -9.08 -13.82
CA ALA A 4 -27.32 -9.04 -12.62
C ALA A 4 -26.52 -7.73 -12.63
N LEU A 5 -26.96 -6.75 -11.85
CA LEU A 5 -26.17 -5.54 -11.59
C LEU A 5 -24.95 -5.94 -10.76
N LEU A 6 -23.78 -5.97 -11.41
CA LEU A 6 -22.48 -6.08 -10.74
C LEU A 6 -22.21 -4.77 -10.00
N LYS A 7 -22.00 -4.85 -8.69
CA LYS A 7 -21.67 -3.69 -7.84
C LYS A 7 -20.23 -3.80 -7.41
N VAL A 8 -19.50 -2.73 -7.69
CA VAL A 8 -18.07 -2.62 -7.42
C VAL A 8 -17.86 -1.63 -6.30
N LEU A 9 -17.28 -2.09 -5.19
CA LEU A 9 -16.74 -1.20 -4.17
C LEU A 9 -15.23 -1.10 -4.40
N VAL A 10 -14.76 0.09 -4.77
CA VAL A 10 -13.33 0.38 -4.83
C VAL A 10 -12.89 0.80 -3.44
N MET A 11 -12.00 0.00 -2.84
CA MET A 11 -11.42 0.31 -1.55
C MET A 11 -10.42 1.45 -1.74
N ALA A 12 -10.57 2.52 -0.98
CA ALA A 12 -9.62 3.62 -0.92
C ALA A 12 -9.39 4.00 0.54
N THR A 13 -8.25 4.63 0.83
CA THR A 13 -7.97 5.17 2.16
C THR A 13 -9.00 6.27 2.49
N GLY A 14 -9.53 6.21 3.72
CA GLY A 14 -10.78 6.86 4.12
C GLY A 14 -10.86 8.38 3.91
N HIS A 15 -12.03 8.84 3.49
CA HIS A 15 -12.41 10.24 3.30
C HIS A 15 -13.16 10.83 4.52
N TYR A 16 -12.77 10.48 5.75
CA TYR A 16 -13.28 11.23 6.92
C TYR A 16 -12.35 12.41 7.20
N ARG A 17 -12.59 13.53 6.50
CA ARG A 17 -11.83 14.77 6.68
C ARG A 17 -12.74 15.89 7.20
N LYS A 18 -12.93 15.98 8.51
CA LYS A 18 -13.31 17.27 9.11
C LYS A 18 -12.08 18.20 9.03
N LYS A 19 -12.29 19.42 8.55
CA LYS A 19 -11.24 20.44 8.44
C LYS A 19 -10.75 20.75 9.86
N GLY A 20 -9.51 20.38 10.20
CA GLY A 20 -8.92 20.52 11.55
C GLY A 20 -8.45 19.21 12.21
N ASP A 21 -8.73 18.05 11.61
CA ASP A 21 -8.50 16.73 12.24
C ASP A 21 -7.12 16.07 12.02
N MET A 22 -6.16 16.73 11.38
CA MET A 22 -4.79 16.18 11.19
C MET A 22 -3.88 16.37 12.42
N LYS A 23 -4.44 16.37 13.63
CA LYS A 23 -3.67 16.41 14.88
C LYS A 23 -3.15 15.02 15.22
N LEU A 24 -1.96 14.96 15.85
CA LEU A 24 -1.35 13.69 16.26
C LEU A 24 -2.29 12.84 17.15
N GLU A 25 -3.03 13.50 18.03
CA GLU A 25 -4.03 12.88 18.92
C GLU A 25 -5.12 12.09 18.15
N ASN A 26 -5.45 12.53 16.94
CA ASN A 26 -6.46 11.87 16.11
C ASN A 26 -5.93 10.64 15.37
N LEU A 27 -4.60 10.44 15.30
CA LEU A 27 -4.02 9.24 14.69
C LEU A 27 -4.39 7.96 15.45
N ARG A 28 -4.89 8.06 16.69
CA ARG A 28 -5.47 6.90 17.41
C ARG A 28 -6.60 6.20 16.64
N PHE A 29 -7.27 6.91 15.73
CA PHE A 29 -8.34 6.37 14.89
C PHE A 29 -7.81 5.81 13.55
N LEU A 30 -6.55 6.10 13.18
CA LEU A 30 -5.95 5.65 11.94
C LEU A 30 -5.53 4.18 12.04
N SER A 31 -6.49 3.28 11.86
CA SER A 31 -6.23 1.84 11.85
C SER A 31 -6.97 1.14 10.71
N SER A 32 -6.41 0.03 10.21
CA SER A 32 -7.09 -0.83 9.22
C SER A 32 -8.42 -1.36 9.76
N ARG A 33 -8.52 -1.63 11.07
CA ARG A 33 -9.78 -2.08 11.70
C ARG A 33 -10.87 -1.02 11.57
N GLN A 34 -10.54 0.24 11.86
CA GLN A 34 -11.50 1.35 11.72
C GLN A 34 -11.91 1.53 10.25
N ALA A 35 -10.94 1.53 9.33
CA ALA A 35 -11.22 1.65 7.90
C ALA A 35 -12.18 0.56 7.38
N LEU A 36 -11.99 -0.69 7.83
CA LEU A 36 -12.89 -1.79 7.47
C LEU A 36 -14.30 -1.61 8.06
N ALA A 37 -14.41 -1.09 9.29
CA ALA A 37 -15.71 -0.79 9.92
C ALA A 37 -16.43 0.36 9.20
N ASP A 38 -15.70 1.40 8.79
CA ASP A 38 -16.25 2.52 8.02
C ASP A 38 -16.78 2.05 6.66
N LEU A 39 -16.07 1.12 5.99
CA LEU A 39 -16.51 0.52 4.73
C LEU A 39 -17.76 -0.35 4.90
N ALA A 40 -17.86 -1.09 6.00
CA ALA A 40 -19.06 -1.86 6.34
C ALA A 40 -20.27 -0.96 6.58
N HIS A 41 -20.06 0.14 7.32
CA HIS A 41 -21.10 1.14 7.56
C HIS A 41 -21.55 1.80 6.26
N PHE A 42 -20.59 2.29 5.46
CA PHE A 42 -20.86 2.89 4.15
C PHE A 42 -21.67 1.97 3.24
N GLN A 43 -21.25 0.71 3.09
CA GLN A 43 -21.95 -0.25 2.24
C GLN A 43 -23.38 -0.51 2.75
N THR A 44 -23.57 -0.55 4.06
CA THR A 44 -24.90 -0.76 4.67
C THR A 44 -25.83 0.42 4.38
N VAL A 45 -25.38 1.65 4.63
CA VAL A 45 -26.16 2.87 4.37
C VAL A 45 -26.47 3.00 2.87
N LEU A 46 -25.45 2.86 2.02
CA LEU A 46 -25.62 2.92 0.58
C LEU A 46 -26.60 1.84 0.07
N ASN A 47 -26.58 0.65 0.67
CA ASN A 47 -27.52 -0.40 0.29
C ASN A 47 -28.96 -0.05 0.66
N GLN A 48 -29.19 0.60 1.80
CA GLN A 48 -30.51 1.05 2.23
C GLN A 48 -31.01 2.17 1.32
N ASP A 49 -30.20 3.20 1.13
CA ASP A 49 -30.55 4.40 0.36
C ASP A 49 -30.90 4.08 -1.10
N LEU A 50 -30.21 3.09 -1.69
CA LEU A 50 -30.38 2.71 -3.09
C LEU A 50 -31.24 1.44 -3.28
N GLY A 51 -31.86 0.89 -2.22
CA GLY A 51 -32.71 -0.30 -2.32
C GLY A 51 -31.99 -1.56 -2.82
N LEU A 52 -30.74 -1.73 -2.41
CA LEU A 52 -29.81 -2.75 -2.90
C LEU A 52 -29.75 -4.02 -2.04
N SER A 53 -30.70 -4.19 -1.12
CA SER A 53 -30.83 -5.37 -0.26
C SER A 53 -30.82 -6.68 -1.05
N GLY A 54 -30.10 -7.68 -0.54
CA GLY A 54 -29.99 -9.01 -1.16
C GLY A 54 -29.08 -9.07 -2.41
N ARG A 55 -28.40 -7.97 -2.77
CA ARG A 55 -27.49 -7.93 -3.93
C ARG A 55 -26.06 -8.24 -3.51
N LYS A 56 -25.35 -8.99 -4.36
CA LYS A 56 -23.95 -9.37 -4.15
C LYS A 56 -23.01 -8.21 -4.51
N TRP A 57 -21.98 -8.00 -3.69
CA TRP A 57 -20.94 -7.01 -3.91
C TRP A 57 -19.61 -7.65 -4.26
N VAL A 58 -18.88 -7.07 -5.20
CA VAL A 58 -17.48 -7.40 -5.45
C VAL A 58 -16.63 -6.22 -5.02
N VAL A 59 -15.64 -6.49 -4.18
CA VAL A 59 -14.74 -5.46 -3.64
C VAL A 59 -13.39 -5.53 -4.34
N PHE A 60 -12.84 -4.39 -4.73
CA PHE A 60 -11.59 -4.29 -5.47
C PHE A 60 -10.60 -3.39 -4.75
N GLY A 61 -9.32 -3.73 -4.80
CA GLY A 61 -8.25 -2.87 -4.32
C GLY A 61 -6.89 -3.29 -4.85
N GLY A 62 -5.96 -2.33 -4.90
CA GLY A 62 -4.55 -2.53 -5.23
C GLY A 62 -3.66 -2.11 -4.07
N SER A 63 -2.51 -2.75 -3.85
CA SER A 63 -1.60 -2.41 -2.74
C SER A 63 -2.30 -2.46 -1.38
N TYR A 64 -2.13 -1.46 -0.50
CA TYR A 64 -2.83 -1.39 0.79
C TYR A 64 -4.36 -1.50 0.67
N PRO A 65 -5.04 -0.80 -0.26
CA PRO A 65 -6.44 -1.06 -0.56
C PRO A 65 -6.76 -2.50 -1.00
N GLY A 66 -5.82 -3.19 -1.65
CA GLY A 66 -5.93 -4.62 -1.94
C GLY A 66 -5.91 -5.46 -0.66
N SER A 67 -5.05 -5.12 0.30
CA SER A 67 -5.08 -5.74 1.63
C SER A 67 -6.42 -5.48 2.33
N LEU A 68 -6.93 -4.25 2.26
CA LEU A 68 -8.27 -3.93 2.78
C LEU A 68 -9.36 -4.74 2.07
N ALA A 69 -9.33 -4.91 0.75
CA ALA A 69 -10.30 -5.71 0.01
C ALA A 69 -10.32 -7.17 0.49
N ALA A 70 -9.14 -7.78 0.64
CA ALA A 70 -8.99 -9.14 1.16
C ALA A 70 -9.52 -9.25 2.60
N TRP A 71 -9.04 -8.38 3.50
CA TRP A 71 -9.44 -8.39 4.91
C TRP A 71 -10.92 -8.06 5.11
N TYR A 72 -11.50 -7.22 4.25
CA TYR A 72 -12.93 -6.88 4.29
C TYR A 72 -13.80 -8.09 3.99
N ARG A 73 -13.48 -8.87 2.94
CA ARG A 73 -14.18 -10.13 2.67
C ARG A 73 -13.97 -11.16 3.78
N MET A 74 -12.78 -11.23 4.38
CA MET A 74 -12.52 -12.12 5.51
C MET A 74 -13.32 -11.72 6.76
N LYS A 75 -13.41 -10.42 7.08
CA LYS A 75 -14.03 -9.92 8.30
C LYS A 75 -15.55 -9.76 8.17
N TYR A 76 -16.03 -9.37 6.99
CA TYR A 76 -17.44 -9.13 6.67
C TYR A 76 -17.88 -9.99 5.46
N PRO A 77 -17.83 -11.33 5.55
CA PRO A 77 -18.19 -12.21 4.43
C PRO A 77 -19.66 -12.11 4.03
N HIS A 78 -20.52 -11.59 4.90
CA HIS A 78 -21.93 -11.31 4.60
C HIS A 78 -22.13 -10.03 3.77
N LEU A 79 -21.13 -9.14 3.69
CA LEU A 79 -21.20 -7.88 2.95
C LEU A 79 -20.48 -7.95 1.60
N ALA A 80 -19.27 -8.51 1.53
CA ALA A 80 -18.56 -8.70 0.27
C ALA A 80 -18.75 -10.12 -0.22
N TYR A 81 -19.15 -10.37 -1.47
CA TYR A 81 -19.26 -11.71 -2.05
C TYR A 81 -17.95 -12.23 -2.64
N VAL A 82 -17.19 -11.33 -3.30
CA VAL A 82 -15.86 -11.61 -3.87
C VAL A 82 -14.95 -10.42 -3.55
N ALA A 83 -13.66 -10.68 -3.36
CA ALA A 83 -12.63 -9.67 -3.25
C ALA A 83 -11.55 -9.87 -4.33
N VAL A 84 -11.14 -8.78 -4.98
CA VAL A 84 -10.01 -8.72 -5.90
C VAL A 84 -8.93 -7.85 -5.25
N ALA A 85 -7.86 -8.51 -4.80
CA ALA A 85 -6.78 -7.91 -4.03
C ALA A 85 -5.48 -7.92 -4.84
N SER A 86 -5.27 -6.90 -5.67
CA SER A 86 -4.11 -6.79 -6.57
C SER A 86 -2.88 -6.27 -5.82
N SER A 87 -1.72 -6.91 -6.01
CA SER A 87 -0.44 -6.51 -5.38
C SER A 87 -0.55 -6.21 -3.88
N ALA A 88 -1.40 -6.97 -3.18
CA ALA A 88 -1.80 -6.70 -1.81
C ALA A 88 -0.83 -7.32 -0.79
N PRO A 89 -0.13 -6.52 0.03
CA PRO A 89 0.62 -7.04 1.17
C PRO A 89 -0.36 -7.44 2.29
N VAL A 90 -0.97 -8.62 2.17
CA VAL A 90 -1.97 -9.11 3.13
C VAL A 90 -1.36 -9.54 4.47
N ASN A 91 -0.07 -9.87 4.46
CA ASN A 91 0.72 -10.17 5.65
C ASN A 91 1.54 -8.93 6.03
N ALA A 92 1.26 -8.37 7.20
CA ALA A 92 2.07 -7.28 7.75
C ALA A 92 3.32 -7.87 8.42
N VAL A 93 4.47 -7.64 7.80
CA VAL A 93 5.78 -8.07 8.31
C VAL A 93 6.55 -6.82 8.75
N VAL A 94 6.96 -6.76 10.02
CA VAL A 94 7.62 -5.58 10.60
C VAL A 94 9.01 -5.37 10.00
N ASN A 95 9.79 -6.45 9.90
CA ASN A 95 11.09 -6.45 9.25
C ASN A 95 11.03 -7.38 8.06
N PHE A 96 10.96 -6.83 6.85
CA PHE A 96 10.71 -7.57 5.62
C PHE A 96 11.86 -7.43 4.61
N PRO A 97 13.04 -8.02 4.91
CA PRO A 97 14.21 -7.94 4.03
C PRO A 97 13.98 -8.56 2.65
N GLU A 98 13.09 -9.54 2.53
CA GLU A 98 12.74 -10.23 1.28
C GLU A 98 12.18 -9.26 0.23
N TYR A 99 11.62 -8.12 0.65
CA TYR A 99 11.24 -7.05 -0.28
C TYR A 99 12.46 -6.56 -1.10
N LEU A 100 13.61 -6.40 -0.45
CA LEU A 100 14.84 -5.96 -1.11
C LEU A 100 15.44 -7.06 -2.01
N GLU A 101 15.20 -8.34 -1.72
CA GLU A 101 15.59 -9.44 -2.61
C GLU A 101 14.84 -9.35 -3.95
N VAL A 102 13.55 -9.03 -3.91
CA VAL A 102 12.74 -8.81 -5.12
C VAL A 102 13.22 -7.58 -5.89
N VAL A 103 13.57 -6.50 -5.19
CA VAL A 103 14.18 -5.31 -5.82
C VAL A 103 15.51 -5.67 -6.50
N GLN A 104 16.37 -6.42 -5.83
CA GLN A 104 17.64 -6.90 -6.39
C GLN A 104 17.42 -7.77 -7.62
N ALA A 105 16.47 -8.70 -7.59
CA ALA A 105 16.11 -9.55 -8.73
C ALA A 105 15.55 -8.73 -9.90
N SER A 106 14.78 -7.67 -9.62
CA SER A 106 14.24 -6.76 -10.63
C SER A 106 15.34 -5.93 -11.29
N LEU A 107 16.30 -5.42 -10.51
CA LEU A 107 17.48 -4.74 -11.06
C LEU A 107 18.34 -5.68 -11.92
N ALA A 108 18.45 -6.94 -11.51
CA ALA A 108 19.12 -7.96 -12.30
C ALA A 108 18.40 -8.25 -13.64
N SER A 109 17.07 -8.27 -13.67
CA SER A 109 16.32 -8.59 -14.88
C SER A 109 16.38 -7.47 -15.93
N LEU A 110 16.55 -6.22 -15.51
CA LEU A 110 16.65 -5.05 -16.40
C LEU A 110 18.05 -4.86 -17.00
N ALA A 111 19.09 -5.43 -16.39
CA ALA A 111 20.45 -5.24 -16.84
C ALA A 111 20.74 -6.07 -18.10
N ARG A 112 21.37 -5.43 -19.13
CA ARG A 112 21.87 -6.14 -20.33
C ARG A 112 22.71 -7.36 -19.99
N ASN A 113 23.48 -7.26 -18.90
CA ASN A 113 24.10 -8.39 -18.22
C ASN A 113 23.50 -8.49 -16.81
N ARG A 114 22.74 -9.56 -16.53
CA ARG A 114 21.92 -9.69 -15.32
C ARG A 114 22.68 -9.47 -14.01
N SER A 115 23.99 -9.71 -14.00
CA SER A 115 24.80 -9.61 -12.78
C SER A 115 25.44 -8.24 -12.54
N THR A 116 25.45 -7.32 -13.51
CA THR A 116 26.25 -6.09 -13.39
C THR A 116 25.56 -5.03 -12.54
N CYS A 117 24.27 -4.76 -12.75
CA CYS A 117 23.58 -3.68 -12.04
C CYS A 117 23.54 -3.89 -10.51
N PRO A 118 23.10 -5.05 -9.97
CA PRO A 118 23.14 -5.27 -8.53
C PRO A 118 24.54 -5.17 -7.91
N LYS A 119 25.57 -5.69 -8.60
CA LYS A 119 26.97 -5.62 -8.13
C LYS A 119 27.49 -4.20 -8.10
N THR A 120 27.25 -3.42 -9.16
CA THR A 120 27.65 -2.01 -9.21
C THR A 120 26.94 -1.19 -8.13
N MET A 121 25.64 -1.43 -7.91
CA MET A 121 24.89 -0.80 -6.82
C MET A 121 25.52 -1.13 -5.46
N LYS A 122 25.90 -2.39 -5.21
CA LYS A 122 26.59 -2.77 -3.98
C LYS A 122 27.90 -1.98 -3.80
N VAL A 123 28.76 -1.95 -4.81
CA VAL A 123 30.04 -1.22 -4.77
C VAL A 123 29.82 0.27 -4.52
N ALA A 124 28.82 0.87 -5.15
CA ALA A 124 28.47 2.27 -4.96
C ALA A 124 28.02 2.54 -3.51
N PHE A 125 27.16 1.68 -2.94
CA PHE A 125 26.74 1.81 -1.54
C PHE A 125 27.89 1.58 -0.55
N ASP A 126 28.75 0.59 -0.77
CA ASP A 126 29.94 0.37 0.06
C ASP A 126 30.84 1.62 0.06
N SER A 127 31.04 2.24 -1.11
CA SER A 127 31.82 3.47 -1.26
C SER A 127 31.16 4.67 -0.58
N LEU A 128 29.84 4.79 -0.68
CA LEU A 128 29.06 5.83 -0.01
C LEU A 128 29.20 5.73 1.52
N ILE A 129 29.09 4.51 2.07
CA ILE A 129 29.24 4.27 3.51
C ILE A 129 30.65 4.68 3.99
N GLN A 130 31.69 4.37 3.21
CA GLN A 130 33.07 4.78 3.53
C GLN A 130 33.23 6.30 3.54
N LEU A 131 32.63 7.01 2.59
CA LEU A 131 32.69 8.48 2.54
C LEU A 131 31.92 9.12 3.70
N LEU A 132 30.74 8.60 4.03
CA LEU A 132 29.88 9.09 5.12
C LEU A 132 30.52 8.96 6.52
N ALA A 133 31.53 8.11 6.67
CA ALA A 133 32.25 7.94 7.93
C ALA A 133 33.04 9.19 8.37
N TYR A 134 33.34 10.11 7.43
CA TYR A 134 34.15 11.29 7.67
C TYR A 134 33.41 12.57 7.24
N LYS A 135 33.28 13.55 8.14
CA LYS A 135 32.53 14.80 7.90
C LYS A 135 33.14 15.65 6.79
N GLU A 136 34.44 15.55 6.60
CA GLU A 136 35.20 16.25 5.56
C GLU A 136 34.71 15.88 4.15
N ASN A 137 34.06 14.72 3.99
CA ASN A 137 33.49 14.28 2.72
C ASN A 137 32.06 14.80 2.48
N TYR A 138 31.42 15.50 3.42
CA TYR A 138 30.00 15.83 3.31
C TYR A 138 29.73 16.87 2.22
N GLU A 139 30.61 17.86 2.04
CA GLU A 139 30.52 18.82 0.92
C GLU A 139 30.64 18.11 -0.42
N LYS A 140 31.61 17.19 -0.53
CA LYS A 140 31.80 16.35 -1.72
C LYS A 140 30.59 15.46 -2.02
N LEU A 141 29.98 14.85 -0.99
CA LEU A 141 28.77 14.06 -1.15
C LEU A 141 27.58 14.93 -1.56
N THR A 142 27.45 16.12 -0.97
CA THR A 142 26.43 17.11 -1.35
C THR A 142 26.55 17.48 -2.82
N GLU A 143 27.77 17.73 -3.31
CA GLU A 143 28.03 17.99 -4.74
C GLU A 143 27.71 16.78 -5.62
N HIS A 144 28.22 15.59 -5.26
CA HIS A 144 28.02 14.36 -6.03
C HIS A 144 26.53 13.99 -6.19
N PHE A 145 25.72 14.17 -5.13
CA PHE A 145 24.30 13.86 -5.13
C PHE A 145 23.40 15.06 -5.44
N ARG A 146 23.99 16.26 -5.63
CA ARG A 146 23.28 17.53 -5.86
C ARG A 146 22.18 17.75 -4.82
N LEU A 147 22.55 17.63 -3.55
CA LEU A 147 21.62 17.82 -2.45
C LEU A 147 21.41 19.32 -2.22
N ASP A 148 20.15 19.72 -2.00
CA ASP A 148 19.83 21.07 -1.54
C ASP A 148 20.03 21.09 -0.01
N VAL A 149 21.15 21.64 0.43
CA VAL A 149 21.56 21.74 1.84
C VAL A 149 21.67 23.20 2.25
#